data_AF-A0A1W7RA53-F1
#
_entry.id   AF-A0A1W7RA53-F1
#
_cell.length_a   1.000
_cell.length_b   1.000
_cell.length_c   1.000
_cell.angle_alpha   90.00
_cell.angle_beta   90.00
_cell.angle_gamma   90.00
#
_symmetry.space_group_name_H-M   'P 1'
#
loop_
_entity.id
_entity.type
_entity.pdbx_description
1 polymer ?
#
loop_
_entity_poly.entity_id
_entity_poly.type
_entity_poly.pdbx_seq_one_letter_code
_entity_poly.pdbx_strand_id
1 'polypeptide(L)'
;MRIASGVLVWIVITSFLFTLLIGLAKACTCMMQHPQEHYCSADYVALVKIKQRAKIEKYAAAYHIKIKKEFKMTEKARHALSQGLIWTPIPDSLCGIQFKSTRYLIAGRLVGEKPMINMCHLSLEWSTVTPKQKKGFRRLYQQGCHCKVKNTMYLRHISNQSTPNKFQCPWDTVSFGNLDCQRLHSFCAPSPHHKNQCIWVKSRAYRHCMKERGNQREREP
;
A
#
# COMPACT_ATOMS: atom_id res chain seq x y z
N MET A 1 22.82 -5.90 -54.13
CA MET A 1 23.24 -4.85 -53.17
C MET A 1 22.14 -3.84 -52.74
N ARG A 2 20.96 -3.76 -53.38
CA ARG A 2 19.89 -2.81 -52.98
C ARG A 2 18.99 -3.27 -51.82
N ILE A 3 18.83 -4.58 -51.64
CA ILE A 3 17.94 -5.17 -50.61
C ILE A 3 18.50 -4.96 -49.19
N ALA A 4 19.82 -5.05 -49.01
CA ALA A 4 20.49 -4.85 -47.73
C ALA A 4 20.36 -3.41 -47.20
N SER A 5 20.25 -2.42 -48.09
CA SER A 5 20.09 -1.01 -47.73
C SER A 5 18.69 -0.71 -47.18
N GLY A 6 17.64 -1.31 -47.77
CA GLY A 6 16.27 -1.17 -47.28
C GLY A 6 16.07 -1.79 -45.89
N VAL A 7 16.65 -2.97 -45.66
CA VAL A 7 16.59 -3.67 -44.36
C VAL A 7 17.29 -2.86 -43.26
N LEU A 8 18.46 -2.27 -43.56
CA LEU A 8 19.20 -1.46 -42.58
C LEU A 8 18.40 -0.20 -42.17
N VAL A 9 17.75 0.46 -43.13
CA VAL A 9 16.90 1.64 -42.88
C VAL A 9 15.71 1.28 -41.99
N TRP A 10 15.04 0.15 -42.25
CA TRP A 10 13.95 -0.33 -41.40
C TRP A 10 14.42 -0.67 -39.98
N ILE A 11 15.58 -1.30 -39.83
CA ILE A 11 16.16 -1.59 -38.51
C ILE A 11 16.42 -0.31 -37.73
N VAL A 12 17.04 0.71 -38.36
CA VAL A 12 17.31 2.01 -37.71
C VAL A 12 16.01 2.71 -37.32
N ILE A 13 15.00 2.73 -38.19
CA ILE A 13 13.69 3.32 -37.90
C ILE A 13 13.01 2.59 -36.73
N THR A 14 13.01 1.26 -36.71
CA THR A 14 12.40 0.48 -35.62
C THR A 14 13.13 0.67 -34.29
N SER A 15 14.47 0.74 -34.32
CA SER A 15 15.29 0.99 -33.14
C SER A 15 15.06 2.40 -32.58
N PHE A 16 14.96 3.40 -33.46
CA PHE A 16 14.64 4.76 -33.07
C PHE A 16 13.21 4.88 -32.50
N LEU A 17 12.22 4.22 -33.11
CA LEU A 17 10.86 4.15 -32.54
C LEU A 17 10.84 3.45 -31.17
N PHE A 18 11.59 2.35 -31.00
CA PHE A 18 11.62 1.59 -29.75
C PHE A 18 12.27 2.40 -28.62
N THR A 19 13.38 3.10 -28.90
CA THR A 19 14.03 3.99 -27.93
C THR A 19 13.15 5.19 -27.55
N LEU A 20 12.40 5.75 -28.51
CA LEU A 20 11.41 6.79 -28.23
C LEU A 20 10.28 6.28 -27.33
N LEU A 21 9.81 5.05 -27.55
CA LEU A 21 8.77 4.40 -26.73
C LEU A 21 9.25 4.11 -25.29
N ILE A 22 10.51 3.68 -25.10
CA ILE A 22 11.08 3.44 -23.77
C ILE A 22 11.23 4.75 -22.99
N GLY A 23 11.58 5.87 -23.66
CA GLY A 23 11.68 7.19 -23.03
C GLY A 23 10.36 7.70 -22.43
N LEU A 24 9.22 7.20 -22.92
CA LEU A 24 7.88 7.53 -22.44
C LEU A 24 7.43 6.62 -21.28
N ALA A 25 8.07 5.48 -21.07
CA ALA A 25 7.70 4.49 -20.05
C ALA A 25 8.27 4.85 -18.67
N LYS A 26 7.84 5.98 -18.09
CA LYS A 26 8.07 6.26 -16.67
C LYS A 26 6.86 5.83 -15.85
N ALA A 27 6.96 4.63 -15.27
CA ALA A 27 5.93 4.08 -14.40
C ALA A 27 6.35 4.16 -12.93
N CYS A 28 5.39 4.49 -12.06
CA CYS A 28 5.53 4.27 -10.63
C CYS A 28 5.21 2.80 -10.31
N THR A 29 6.08 2.13 -9.56
CA THR A 29 5.83 0.78 -9.04
C THR A 29 5.96 0.76 -7.52
N CYS A 30 5.02 0.10 -6.85
CA CYS A 30 4.96 0.02 -5.40
C CYS A 30 4.88 -1.45 -4.97
N MET A 31 5.62 -1.81 -3.92
CA MET A 31 5.45 -3.10 -3.28
C MET A 31 4.14 -3.12 -2.49
N MET A 32 3.27 -4.10 -2.75
CA MET A 32 2.04 -4.28 -1.98
C MET A 32 2.35 -4.55 -0.50
N GLN A 33 1.80 -3.72 0.38
CA GLN A 33 1.95 -3.84 1.83
C GLN A 33 0.58 -4.00 2.51
N HIS A 34 0.56 -4.77 3.59
CA HIS A 34 -0.64 -4.97 4.39
C HIS A 34 -0.96 -3.68 5.19
N PRO A 35 -2.24 -3.31 5.44
CA PRO A 35 -2.61 -2.12 6.20
C PRO A 35 -1.92 -1.98 7.57
N GLN A 36 -1.62 -3.12 8.21
CA GLN A 36 -0.81 -3.15 9.44
C GLN A 36 0.62 -2.64 9.22
N GLU A 37 1.31 -3.04 8.15
CA GLU A 37 2.69 -2.59 7.88
C GLU A 37 2.73 -1.09 7.57
N HIS A 38 1.72 -0.59 6.85
CA HIS A 38 1.54 0.85 6.66
C HIS A 38 1.34 1.58 7.99
N TYR A 39 0.49 1.06 8.89
CA TYR A 39 0.32 1.64 10.22
C TYR A 39 1.63 1.66 11.03
N CYS A 40 2.35 0.53 11.04
CA CYS A 40 3.53 0.36 11.87
C CYS A 40 4.70 1.23 11.39
N SER A 41 4.87 1.40 10.09
CA SER A 41 5.99 2.14 9.52
C SER A 41 5.69 3.61 9.17
N ALA A 42 4.45 4.08 9.36
CA ALA A 42 4.08 5.49 9.14
C ALA A 42 4.48 6.39 10.31
N ASP A 43 4.83 7.64 10.01
CA ASP A 43 5.02 8.69 11.02
C ASP A 43 3.67 9.26 11.48
N TYR A 44 2.69 9.25 10.58
CA TYR A 44 1.32 9.66 10.87
C TYR A 44 0.29 8.74 10.26
N VAL A 45 -0.80 8.53 10.98
CA VAL A 45 -2.00 7.83 10.55
C VAL A 45 -3.21 8.61 11.01
N ALA A 46 -4.02 9.10 10.07
CA ALA A 46 -5.14 9.97 10.38
C ALA A 46 -6.30 9.76 9.41
N LEU A 47 -7.52 10.00 9.90
CA LEU A 47 -8.67 10.28 9.06
C LEU A 47 -8.68 11.76 8.75
N VAL A 48 -8.57 12.11 7.48
CA VAL A 48 -8.57 13.49 7.00
C VAL A 48 -9.72 13.72 6.04
N LYS A 49 -10.24 14.95 5.98
CA LYS A 49 -11.06 15.43 4.85
C LYS A 49 -10.15 16.21 3.92
N ILE A 50 -10.04 15.77 2.67
CA ILE A 50 -9.34 16.51 1.62
C ILE A 50 -10.24 17.66 1.16
N LYS A 51 -9.66 18.85 0.95
CA LYS A 51 -10.31 20.02 0.36
C LYS A 51 -9.72 20.23 -1.05
N GLN A 52 -9.38 21.46 -1.39
CA GLN A 52 -8.77 21.82 -2.67
C GLN A 52 -7.24 21.74 -2.63
N ARG A 53 -6.62 21.72 -3.83
CA ARG A 53 -5.18 21.95 -3.99
C ARG A 53 -4.82 23.33 -3.43
N ALA A 54 -3.70 23.41 -2.74
CA ALA A 54 -3.27 24.59 -2.00
C ALA A 54 -2.09 25.29 -2.68
N LYS A 55 -0.94 24.61 -2.74
CA LYS A 55 0.32 25.14 -3.26
C LYS A 55 0.92 24.13 -4.23
N ILE A 56 1.67 24.63 -5.22
CA ILE A 56 2.44 23.80 -6.14
C ILE A 56 3.89 24.26 -6.02
N GLU A 57 4.77 23.32 -5.73
CA GLU A 57 6.22 23.49 -5.81
C GLU A 57 6.75 22.72 -7.02
N LYS A 58 8.04 22.87 -7.33
CA LYS A 58 8.68 22.35 -8.56
C LYS A 58 8.33 20.89 -8.89
N TYR A 59 8.20 20.01 -7.88
CA TYR A 59 7.89 18.59 -8.07
C TYR A 59 6.78 18.04 -7.15
N ALA A 60 6.15 18.88 -6.32
CA ALA A 60 5.17 18.45 -5.33
C ALA A 60 3.97 19.41 -5.26
N ALA A 61 2.77 18.84 -5.14
CA ALA A 61 1.54 19.58 -4.90
C ALA A 61 1.08 19.37 -3.46
N ALA A 62 0.65 20.46 -2.82
CA ALA A 62 0.00 20.45 -1.52
C ALA A 62 -1.52 20.44 -1.65
N TYR A 63 -2.20 19.74 -0.74
CA TYR A 63 -3.65 19.77 -0.58
C TYR A 63 -4.00 20.29 0.81
N HIS A 64 -5.02 21.15 0.88
CA HIS A 64 -5.59 21.52 2.17
C HIS A 64 -6.35 20.34 2.77
N ILE A 65 -6.11 20.08 4.04
CA ILE A 65 -6.78 19.01 4.78
C ILE A 65 -7.41 19.52 6.06
N LYS A 66 -8.42 18.78 6.54
CA LYS A 66 -8.90 18.88 7.92
C LYS A 66 -8.77 17.52 8.58
N ILE A 67 -7.92 17.42 9.59
CA ILE A 67 -7.82 16.21 10.42
C ILE A 67 -9.16 16.02 11.14
N LYS A 68 -9.74 14.84 11.00
CA LYS A 68 -10.99 14.43 11.65
C LYS A 68 -10.74 13.48 12.80
N LYS A 69 -9.71 12.64 12.69
CA LYS A 69 -9.28 11.74 13.75
C LYS A 69 -7.82 11.39 13.60
N GLU A 70 -7.09 11.44 14.70
CA GLU A 70 -5.73 10.92 14.82
C GLU A 70 -5.79 9.45 15.26
N PHE A 71 -4.97 8.59 14.63
CA PHE A 71 -4.78 7.19 15.03
C PHE A 71 -3.35 6.92 15.49
N LYS A 72 -2.38 7.57 14.84
CA LYS A 72 -0.95 7.56 15.19
C LYS A 72 -0.34 8.88 14.73
N MET A 73 0.49 9.51 15.54
CA MET A 73 1.17 10.74 15.17
C MET A 73 2.44 10.90 16.01
N THR A 74 3.59 11.02 15.36
CA THR A 74 4.82 11.48 16.03
C THR A 74 4.71 12.98 16.32
N GLU A 75 5.51 13.48 17.27
CA GLU A 75 5.48 14.92 17.61
C GLU A 75 5.83 15.80 16.41
N LYS A 76 6.88 15.40 15.65
CA LYS A 76 7.26 16.07 14.40
C LYS A 76 6.12 16.07 13.38
N ALA A 77 5.39 14.95 13.25
CA ALA A 77 4.30 14.87 12.30
C ALA A 77 3.08 15.70 12.73
N ARG A 78 2.82 15.79 14.04
CA ARG A 78 1.80 16.67 14.61
C ARG A 78 2.10 18.13 14.28
N HIS A 79 3.34 18.57 14.48
CA HIS A 79 3.77 19.91 14.12
C HIS A 79 3.65 20.17 12.62
N ALA A 80 4.16 19.27 11.78
CA ALA A 80 4.10 19.38 10.33
C ALA A 80 2.67 19.45 9.77
N LEU A 81 1.76 18.61 10.29
CA LEU A 81 0.36 18.57 9.87
C LEU A 81 -0.51 19.70 10.48
N SER A 82 -0.01 20.43 11.49
CA SER A 82 -0.73 21.57 12.08
C SER A 82 -1.00 22.69 11.07
N GLN A 83 -0.15 22.79 10.05
CA GLN A 83 -0.32 23.71 8.91
C GLN A 83 -1.51 23.36 8.02
N GLY A 84 -2.15 22.19 8.23
CA GLY A 84 -3.32 21.76 7.47
C GLY A 84 -3.01 21.43 6.00
N LEU A 85 -1.78 21.03 5.71
CA LEU A 85 -1.30 20.66 4.38
C LEU A 85 -0.79 19.22 4.36
N ILE A 86 -1.04 18.52 3.26
CA ILE A 86 -0.35 17.29 2.89
C ILE A 86 0.24 17.44 1.50
N TRP A 87 1.37 16.80 1.27
CA TRP A 87 2.13 16.93 0.03
C TRP A 87 2.17 15.61 -0.73
N THR A 88 2.12 15.70 -2.05
CA THR A 88 2.25 14.54 -2.93
C THR A 88 3.03 14.93 -4.19
N PRO A 89 3.80 14.03 -4.80
CA PRO A 89 4.44 14.31 -6.08
C PRO A 89 3.42 14.73 -7.15
N ILE A 90 3.81 15.61 -8.07
CA ILE A 90 2.94 16.08 -9.16
C ILE A 90 2.78 15.02 -10.25
N PRO A 91 3.87 14.51 -10.87
CA PRO A 91 3.72 13.57 -11.97
C PRO A 91 3.40 12.17 -11.44
N ASP A 92 2.50 11.47 -12.13
CA ASP A 92 2.11 10.10 -11.80
C ASP A 92 3.30 9.14 -11.87
N SER A 93 4.27 9.44 -12.73
CA SER A 93 5.56 8.73 -12.81
C SER A 93 6.39 8.77 -11.54
N LEU A 94 6.16 9.75 -10.65
CA LEU A 94 6.76 9.86 -9.32
C LEU A 94 5.80 9.43 -8.21
N CYS A 95 4.78 8.64 -8.54
CA CYS A 95 3.78 8.15 -7.59
C CYS A 95 2.85 9.23 -7.03
N GLY A 96 2.60 10.31 -7.78
CA GLY A 96 1.66 11.36 -7.39
C GLY A 96 0.24 10.84 -7.16
N ILE A 97 -0.49 11.46 -6.22
CA ILE A 97 -1.91 11.16 -5.99
C ILE A 97 -2.78 12.36 -6.38
N GLN A 98 -3.83 12.09 -7.15
CA GLN A 98 -4.93 13.02 -7.35
C GLN A 98 -6.07 12.68 -6.39
N PHE A 99 -6.27 13.53 -5.37
CA PHE A 99 -7.31 13.30 -4.38
C PHE A 99 -8.67 13.83 -4.84
N LYS A 100 -9.73 13.09 -4.52
CA LYS A 100 -11.12 13.60 -4.55
C LYS A 100 -11.41 14.40 -3.28
N SER A 101 -12.40 15.28 -3.33
CA SER A 101 -12.86 16.06 -2.16
C SER A 101 -13.71 15.23 -1.20
N THR A 102 -13.11 14.21 -0.56
CA THR A 102 -13.78 13.30 0.38
C THR A 102 -12.91 12.99 1.61
N ARG A 103 -13.38 12.07 2.46
CA ARG A 103 -12.66 11.62 3.65
C ARG A 103 -11.76 10.44 3.28
N TYR A 104 -10.49 10.53 3.66
CA TYR A 104 -9.51 9.48 3.48
C TYR A 104 -8.88 9.08 4.80
N LEU A 105 -8.72 7.77 4.98
CA LEU A 105 -7.78 7.23 5.94
C LEU A 105 -6.40 7.19 5.27
N ILE A 106 -5.45 7.94 5.82
CA ILE A 106 -4.10 8.03 5.30
C ILE A 106 -3.08 7.52 6.32
N ALA A 107 -2.04 6.84 5.84
CA ALA A 107 -0.83 6.52 6.59
C ALA A 107 0.39 6.92 5.76
N GLY A 108 1.14 7.92 6.21
CA GLY A 108 2.25 8.51 5.46
C GLY A 108 3.48 8.78 6.32
N ARG A 109 4.47 9.42 5.70
CA ARG A 109 5.76 9.72 6.33
C ARG A 109 6.14 11.18 6.17
N LEU A 110 7.05 11.64 7.02
CA LEU A 110 7.72 12.92 6.84
C LEU A 110 8.89 12.76 5.87
N VAL A 111 9.04 13.73 4.97
CA VAL A 111 10.27 13.92 4.18
C VAL A 111 10.77 15.31 4.51
N GLY A 112 11.87 15.38 5.28
CA GLY A 112 12.24 16.61 5.99
C GLY A 112 11.11 17.00 6.96
N GLU A 113 10.56 18.19 6.79
CA GLU A 113 9.44 18.71 7.61
C GLU A 113 8.08 18.61 6.91
N LYS A 114 8.02 18.02 5.71
CA LYS A 114 6.80 17.95 4.91
C LYS A 114 6.08 16.61 5.13
N PRO A 115 4.78 16.61 5.47
CA PRO A 115 3.98 15.39 5.51
C PRO A 115 3.67 14.93 4.08
N MET A 116 4.41 13.92 3.62
CA MET A 116 4.35 13.39 2.27
C MET A 116 3.46 12.14 2.20
N ILE A 117 2.72 12.05 1.09
CA ILE A 117 1.94 10.87 0.71
C ILE A 117 2.06 10.65 -0.80
N ASN A 118 2.11 9.39 -1.23
CA ASN A 118 2.23 9.00 -2.63
C ASN A 118 1.50 7.65 -2.84
N MET A 119 1.39 7.17 -4.07
CA MET A 119 0.64 5.95 -4.41
C MET A 119 1.11 4.69 -3.66
N CYS A 120 2.34 4.66 -3.15
CA CYS A 120 2.87 3.53 -2.39
C CYS A 120 2.48 3.56 -0.90
N HIS A 121 1.93 4.68 -0.43
CA HIS A 121 1.42 4.81 0.92
C HIS A 121 -0.05 4.39 1.00
N LEU A 122 -0.52 4.13 2.22
CA LEU A 122 -1.94 3.79 2.40
C LEU A 122 -2.79 5.05 2.30
N SER A 123 -3.65 5.09 1.28
CA SER A 123 -4.72 6.08 1.16
C SER A 123 -6.01 5.37 0.75
N LEU A 124 -6.97 5.31 1.68
CA LEU A 124 -8.25 4.63 1.47
C LEU A 124 -9.39 5.62 1.67
N GLU A 125 -10.33 5.68 0.72
CA GLU A 125 -11.60 6.39 0.93
C GLU A 125 -12.32 5.82 2.16
N TRP A 126 -12.75 6.67 3.09
CA TRP A 126 -13.25 6.22 4.39
C TRP A 126 -14.48 5.30 4.31
N SER A 127 -15.27 5.43 3.25
CA SER A 127 -16.43 4.59 2.94
C SER A 127 -16.04 3.14 2.64
N THR A 128 -14.87 2.90 2.04
CA THR A 128 -14.43 1.56 1.61
C THR A 128 -13.67 0.80 2.71
N VAL A 129 -13.27 1.49 3.79
CA VAL A 129 -12.54 0.86 4.90
C VAL A 129 -13.43 -0.11 5.67
N THR A 130 -13.01 -1.37 5.75
CA THR A 130 -13.81 -2.44 6.37
C THR A 130 -13.96 -2.22 7.89
N PRO A 131 -15.02 -2.76 8.54
CA PRO A 131 -15.15 -2.67 9.99
C PRO A 131 -13.95 -3.22 10.75
N LYS A 132 -13.29 -4.26 10.21
CA LYS A 132 -12.10 -4.84 10.82
C LYS A 132 -10.89 -3.93 10.67
N GLN A 133 -10.68 -3.33 9.51
CA GLN A 133 -9.63 -2.32 9.30
C GLN A 133 -9.84 -1.11 10.21
N LYS A 134 -11.08 -0.60 10.33
CA LYS A 134 -11.41 0.51 11.26
C LYS A 134 -11.01 0.18 12.71
N LYS A 135 -11.26 -1.06 13.18
CA LYS A 135 -10.78 -1.54 14.49
C LYS A 135 -9.25 -1.69 14.53
N GLY A 136 -8.66 -2.18 13.43
CA GLY A 136 -7.22 -2.23 13.16
C GLY A 136 -6.53 -0.91 13.47
N PHE A 137 -6.87 0.12 12.70
CA PHE A 137 -6.30 1.46 12.81
C PHE A 137 -6.59 2.14 14.16
N ARG A 138 -7.71 1.84 14.81
CA ARG A 138 -8.03 2.43 16.13
C ARG A 138 -7.12 1.95 17.26
N ARG A 139 -6.68 0.69 17.24
CA ARG A 139 -5.95 0.10 18.38
C ARG A 139 -5.17 -1.17 18.04
N LEU A 140 -5.75 -2.04 17.20
CA LEU A 140 -5.23 -3.42 17.07
C LEU A 140 -3.91 -3.49 16.30
N TYR A 141 -3.70 -2.65 15.27
CA TYR A 141 -2.45 -2.69 14.50
C TYR A 141 -1.24 -2.28 15.33
N GLN A 142 -1.39 -1.38 16.30
CA GLN A 142 -0.30 -1.01 17.22
C GLN A 142 0.22 -2.21 18.02
N GLN A 143 -0.70 -3.05 18.51
CA GLN A 143 -0.37 -4.27 19.27
C GLN A 143 0.34 -5.32 18.39
N GLY A 144 0.09 -5.26 17.07
CA GLY A 144 0.68 -6.16 16.08
C GLY A 144 2.02 -5.70 15.52
N CYS A 145 2.53 -4.50 15.83
CA CYS A 145 3.71 -3.96 15.15
C CYS A 145 5.03 -4.71 15.40
N HIS A 146 5.08 -5.52 16.47
CA HIS A 146 6.19 -6.46 16.68
C HIS A 146 6.17 -7.63 15.69
N CYS A 147 5.00 -7.97 15.16
CA CYS A 147 4.83 -9.02 14.16
C CYS A 147 4.94 -8.45 12.75
N LYS A 148 5.62 -9.18 11.86
CA LYS A 148 5.77 -8.79 10.45
C LYS A 148 4.82 -9.55 9.54
N VAL A 149 4.15 -8.85 8.65
CA VAL A 149 3.36 -9.46 7.58
C VAL A 149 4.25 -9.68 6.37
N LYS A 150 4.49 -10.94 6.01
CA LYS A 150 5.30 -11.31 4.85
C LYS A 150 4.41 -11.47 3.64
N ASN A 151 4.58 -10.61 2.63
CA ASN A 151 3.92 -10.77 1.34
C ASN A 151 4.46 -12.03 0.64
N THR A 152 3.57 -12.97 0.32
CA THR A 152 3.93 -14.26 -0.32
C THR A 152 3.59 -14.31 -1.81
N MET A 153 3.21 -13.18 -2.44
CA MET A 153 2.86 -13.10 -3.86
C MET A 153 3.93 -13.71 -4.78
N TYR A 154 5.21 -13.40 -4.51
CA TYR A 154 6.34 -13.89 -5.32
C TYR A 154 6.96 -15.19 -4.78
N LEU A 155 6.56 -15.63 -3.58
CA LEU A 155 7.14 -16.80 -2.91
C LEU A 155 6.39 -18.10 -3.24
N ARG A 156 5.26 -18.04 -3.95
CA ARG A 156 4.51 -19.24 -4.36
C ARG A 156 5.32 -20.23 -5.21
N HIS A 157 6.37 -19.76 -5.89
CA HIS A 157 7.22 -20.58 -6.76
C HIS A 157 8.58 -20.95 -6.14
N ILE A 158 8.91 -20.43 -4.95
CA ILE A 158 10.22 -20.62 -4.29
C ILE A 158 10.04 -21.34 -2.95
N SER A 159 9.03 -22.22 -2.85
CA SER A 159 8.78 -22.99 -1.64
C SER A 159 9.76 -24.14 -1.50
N ASN A 160 11.01 -23.83 -1.18
CA ASN A 160 11.93 -24.74 -0.51
C ASN A 160 13.03 -23.89 0.13
N GLN A 161 13.29 -24.09 1.42
CA GLN A 161 14.42 -23.52 2.19
C GLN A 161 14.22 -22.18 2.91
N SER A 162 13.14 -22.02 3.69
CA SER A 162 13.23 -21.11 4.83
C SER A 162 12.49 -21.70 6.01
N THR A 163 13.16 -21.82 7.15
CA THR A 163 12.48 -22.10 8.42
C THR A 163 11.43 -21.01 8.65
N PRO A 164 10.17 -21.36 8.99
CA PRO A 164 9.13 -20.36 9.18
C PRO A 164 9.54 -19.44 10.33
N ASN A 165 9.84 -18.18 10.00
CA ASN A 165 10.16 -17.18 11.00
C ASN A 165 8.91 -16.99 11.89
N LYS A 166 9.02 -17.42 13.15
CA LYS A 166 7.90 -17.45 14.09
C LYS A 166 7.31 -16.06 14.36
N PHE A 167 8.05 -14.98 14.11
CA PHE A 167 7.57 -13.59 14.24
C PHE A 167 6.86 -13.04 13.00
N GLN A 168 6.63 -13.88 11.99
CA GLN A 168 6.03 -13.46 10.72
C GLN A 168 4.70 -14.16 10.45
N CYS A 169 3.74 -13.41 9.90
CA CYS A 169 2.51 -13.95 9.34
C CYS A 169 2.58 -13.94 7.80
N PRO A 170 2.53 -15.09 7.12
CA PRO A 170 2.49 -15.15 5.66
C PRO A 170 1.16 -14.63 5.12
N TRP A 171 1.19 -13.77 4.11
CA TRP A 171 0.02 -13.13 3.50
C TRP A 171 -0.39 -13.82 2.19
N ASP A 172 -0.94 -15.03 2.32
CA ASP A 172 -1.30 -15.94 1.22
C ASP A 172 -2.55 -15.54 0.41
N THR A 173 -3.30 -14.55 0.89
CA THR A 173 -4.53 -14.05 0.26
C THR A 173 -4.32 -12.77 -0.55
N VAL A 174 -3.09 -12.23 -0.59
CA VAL A 174 -2.74 -10.95 -1.26
C VAL A 174 -3.21 -10.86 -2.72
N SER A 175 -3.11 -11.95 -3.48
CA SER A 175 -3.42 -11.94 -4.92
C SER A 175 -4.91 -12.12 -5.24
N PHE A 176 -5.79 -12.22 -4.23
CA PHE A 176 -7.20 -12.61 -4.44
C PHE A 176 -8.19 -11.43 -4.36
N GLY A 177 -7.72 -10.18 -4.47
CA GLY A 177 -8.59 -9.00 -4.59
C GLY A 177 -9.64 -8.90 -3.46
N ASN A 178 -10.91 -9.19 -3.78
CA ASN A 178 -12.03 -9.19 -2.84
C ASN A 178 -12.02 -10.38 -1.85
N LEU A 179 -11.31 -11.46 -2.18
CA LEU A 179 -11.05 -12.61 -1.30
C LEU A 179 -9.67 -12.53 -0.65
N ASP A 180 -9.12 -11.31 -0.55
CA ASP A 180 -7.96 -11.02 0.27
C ASP A 180 -8.34 -11.00 1.76
N CYS A 181 -8.65 -12.18 2.28
CA CYS A 181 -9.21 -12.35 3.61
C CYS A 181 -8.29 -11.81 4.71
N GLN A 182 -6.97 -11.94 4.56
CA GLN A 182 -6.01 -11.48 5.55
C GLN A 182 -6.00 -9.95 5.61
N ARG A 183 -5.97 -9.26 4.45
CA ARG A 183 -6.05 -7.79 4.39
C ARG A 183 -7.38 -7.21 4.84
N LEU A 184 -8.48 -7.88 4.49
CA LEU A 184 -9.83 -7.36 4.69
C LEU A 184 -10.39 -7.65 6.08
N HIS A 185 -10.07 -8.82 6.64
CA HIS A 185 -10.75 -9.39 7.82
C HIS A 185 -9.83 -9.87 8.94
N SER A 186 -8.50 -9.73 8.79
CA SER A 186 -7.53 -10.16 9.78
C SER A 186 -6.47 -9.11 10.09
N PHE A 187 -5.62 -9.42 11.06
CA PHE A 187 -4.39 -8.73 11.37
C PHE A 187 -3.43 -9.72 12.05
N CYS A 188 -2.13 -9.46 11.95
CA CYS A 188 -1.10 -10.31 12.51
C CYS A 188 -0.77 -9.84 13.94
N ALA A 189 -0.84 -10.74 14.91
CA ALA A 189 -0.66 -10.42 16.32
C ALA A 189 0.15 -11.50 17.04
N PRO A 190 0.77 -11.17 18.19
CA PRO A 190 1.41 -12.18 19.03
C PRO A 190 0.43 -13.30 19.41
N SER A 191 0.92 -14.53 19.41
CA SER A 191 0.16 -15.71 19.79
C SER A 191 -0.14 -15.68 21.29
N PRO A 192 -1.40 -15.88 21.72
CA PRO A 192 -1.74 -16.01 23.13
C PRO A 192 -1.12 -17.25 23.78
N HIS A 193 -0.88 -18.31 23.00
CA HIS A 193 -0.48 -19.63 23.50
C HIS A 193 1.02 -19.89 23.37
N HIS A 194 1.69 -19.21 22.45
CA HIS A 194 3.10 -19.46 22.15
C HIS A 194 3.88 -18.14 22.23
N LYS A 195 4.74 -18.04 23.26
CA LYS A 195 5.69 -16.92 23.36
C LYS A 195 6.55 -16.87 22.09
N ASN A 196 6.81 -15.67 21.59
CA ASN A 196 7.65 -15.43 20.41
C ASN A 196 7.09 -16.01 19.09
N GLN A 197 5.77 -16.13 18.97
CA GLN A 197 5.10 -16.47 17.73
C GLN A 197 4.05 -15.42 17.36
N CYS A 198 3.89 -15.16 16.06
CA CYS A 198 2.87 -14.29 15.50
C CYS A 198 1.89 -15.10 14.65
N ILE A 199 0.60 -14.79 14.77
CA ILE A 199 -0.48 -15.49 14.07
C ILE A 199 -1.51 -14.51 13.51
N TRP A 200 -2.20 -14.94 12.45
CA TRP A 200 -3.39 -14.25 11.96
C TRP A 200 -4.56 -14.44 12.94
N VAL A 201 -5.18 -13.34 13.35
CA VAL A 201 -6.32 -13.38 14.27
C VAL A 201 -7.59 -13.89 13.56
N LYS A 202 -8.08 -15.06 13.98
CA LYS A 202 -9.19 -15.78 13.35
C LYS A 202 -10.57 -15.25 13.76
N SER A 203 -10.98 -14.11 13.20
CA SER A 203 -12.35 -13.58 13.38
C SER A 203 -13.42 -14.40 12.63
N ARG A 204 -14.71 -14.26 12.98
CA ARG A 204 -15.81 -14.91 12.24
C ARG A 204 -15.81 -14.53 10.75
N ALA A 205 -15.66 -13.24 10.44
CA ALA A 205 -15.57 -12.75 9.06
C ALA A 205 -14.36 -13.32 8.32
N TYR A 206 -13.21 -13.43 9.00
CA TYR A 206 -12.01 -14.05 8.42
C TYR A 206 -12.25 -15.52 8.07
N ARG A 207 -12.79 -16.31 9.02
CA ARG A 207 -13.09 -17.74 8.79
C ARG A 207 -14.08 -17.93 7.65
N HIS A 208 -15.11 -17.08 7.57
CA HIS A 208 -16.08 -17.10 6.48
C HIS A 208 -15.42 -16.87 5.11
N CYS A 209 -14.67 -15.77 4.97
CA CYS A 209 -13.96 -15.45 3.73
C CYS A 209 -12.98 -16.57 3.31
N MET A 210 -12.25 -17.15 4.27
CA MET A 210 -11.34 -18.26 3.98
C MET A 210 -12.08 -19.51 3.47
N LYS A 211 -13.28 -19.79 3.99
CA LYS A 211 -14.14 -20.88 3.50
C LYS A 211 -14.64 -20.59 2.08
N GLU A 212 -15.12 -19.37 1.81
CA GLU A 212 -15.56 -18.95 0.47
C GLU A 212 -14.44 -19.09 -0.56
N ARG A 213 -13.22 -18.70 -0.21
CA ARG A 213 -12.04 -18.88 -1.05
C ARG A 213 -11.73 -20.36 -1.31
N GLY A 214 -11.85 -21.22 -0.30
CA GLY A 214 -11.67 -22.67 -0.45
C GLY A 214 -12.62 -23.24 -1.49
N ASN A 215 -13.92 -22.92 -1.36
CA ASN A 215 -14.95 -23.36 -2.28
C ASN A 215 -14.75 -22.86 -3.72
N GLN A 216 -14.16 -21.67 -3.92
CA GLN A 216 -13.88 -21.19 -5.28
C GLN A 216 -12.73 -21.95 -5.95
N ARG A 217 -11.68 -22.30 -5.20
CA ARG A 217 -10.57 -23.11 -5.73
C ARG A 217 -11.01 -24.51 -6.15
N GLU A 218 -11.97 -25.10 -5.43
CA GLU A 218 -12.54 -26.40 -5.78
C GLU A 218 -13.43 -26.35 -7.05
N ARG A 219 -13.83 -25.15 -7.49
CA ARG A 219 -14.67 -24.94 -8.69
C ARG A 219 -13.87 -24.46 -9.90
N GLU A 220 -12.61 -24.06 -9.72
CA GLU A 220 -11.70 -23.76 -10.83
C GLU A 220 -11.18 -25.10 -11.40
N PRO A 221 -11.46 -25.43 -12.68
CA PRO A 221 -11.08 -26.70 -13.29
C PRO A 221 -9.57 -26.88 -13.45
#